data_AF-A0A8T3YSA2-F1
#
_entry.id   AF-A0A8T3YSA2-F1
#
_cell.length_a   1.000
_cell.length_b   1.000
_cell.length_c   1.000
_cell.angle_alpha   90.00
_cell.angle_beta   90.00
_cell.angle_gamma   90.00
#
_symmetry.space_group_name_H-M   'P 1'
#
loop_
_entity.id
_entity.type
_entity.pdbx_description
1 polymer ?
#
loop_
_entity_poly.entity_id
_entity_poly.type
_entity_poly.pdbx_seq_one_letter_code
_entity_poly.pdbx_strand_id
1 'polypeptide(L)'
;MSFLDTIIHYTAYPKEITGIDVILPFFLFFIVLFIGLSRTNIMRRNQAAVVSVILSLITVAPHVTETYSTCYDPVVLVNNAMPQFGLMIIALFTLILILFFVGIRGGFSNFVYGLISIGAFGFIIYSFFSAKSGYYRDLCPAPPQFFPLLGELVEKGWLAILIIIIIAWLLIRYMRGAGGGVGGGAGGGGGHP
;
A
#
# COMPACT_ATOMS: atom_id res chain seq x y z
N MET A 1 -36.17 2.61 -6.76
CA MET A 1 -35.83 2.32 -5.36
C MET A 1 -36.55 3.33 -4.49
N SER A 2 -37.41 2.86 -3.59
CA SER A 2 -38.23 3.75 -2.76
C SER A 2 -37.42 4.28 -1.57
N PHE A 3 -37.72 5.49 -1.11
CA PHE A 3 -37.09 6.11 0.07
C PHE A 3 -37.21 5.24 1.33
N LEU A 4 -38.25 4.39 1.39
CA LEU A 4 -38.48 3.44 2.48
C LEU A 4 -37.50 2.26 2.45
N ASP A 5 -37.07 1.80 1.28
CA ASP A 5 -36.06 0.73 1.17
C ASP A 5 -34.69 1.21 1.69
N THR A 6 -34.34 2.48 1.45
CA THR A 6 -33.11 3.09 1.96
C THR A 6 -33.11 3.18 3.50
N ILE A 7 -34.26 3.48 4.11
CA ILE A 7 -34.38 3.60 5.57
C ILE A 7 -34.36 2.21 6.24
N ILE A 8 -35.02 1.21 5.64
CA ILE A 8 -35.03 -0.15 6.17
C ILE A 8 -33.64 -0.79 6.05
N HIS A 9 -32.89 -0.50 4.98
CA HIS A 9 -31.52 -1.00 4.84
C HIS A 9 -30.55 -0.39 5.85
N TYR A 10 -30.79 0.85 6.30
CA TYR A 10 -29.95 1.53 7.29
C TYR A 10 -30.22 1.11 8.75
N THR A 11 -31.42 0.59 9.03
CA THR A 11 -31.85 0.23 10.39
C THR A 11 -31.67 -1.26 10.73
N ALA A 12 -31.39 -2.11 9.73
CA ALA A 12 -31.31 -3.56 9.91
C ALA A 12 -29.92 -4.10 10.30
N TYR A 13 -28.88 -3.25 10.37
CA TYR A 13 -27.58 -3.64 10.92
C TYR A 13 -27.38 -2.94 12.26
N PRO A 14 -27.67 -3.60 13.41
CA PRO A 14 -26.98 -3.23 14.63
C PRO A 14 -25.49 -3.44 14.34
N LYS A 15 -24.78 -2.36 14.05
CA LYS A 15 -23.34 -2.38 13.86
C LYS A 15 -22.75 -2.66 15.25
N GLU A 16 -22.67 -3.93 15.61
CA GLU A 16 -21.92 -4.34 16.79
C GLU A 16 -20.49 -3.90 16.54
N ILE A 17 -20.09 -2.78 17.15
CA ILE A 17 -18.71 -2.33 17.15
C ILE A 17 -17.96 -3.40 17.91
N THR A 18 -17.38 -4.34 17.17
CA THR A 18 -16.56 -5.36 17.77
C THR A 18 -15.29 -4.66 18.19
N GLY A 19 -14.85 -4.81 19.45
CA GLY A 19 -13.63 -4.13 19.93
C GLY A 19 -12.40 -4.38 19.04
N ILE A 20 -12.41 -5.49 18.29
CA ILE A 20 -11.40 -5.85 17.29
C ILE A 20 -11.32 -4.82 16.15
N ASP A 21 -12.45 -4.28 15.70
CA ASP A 21 -12.52 -3.30 14.60
C ASP A 21 -11.86 -1.98 14.97
N VAL A 22 -11.69 -1.72 16.26
CA VAL A 22 -11.04 -0.53 16.83
C VAL A 22 -9.57 -0.83 17.16
N ILE A 23 -9.31 -1.98 17.78
CA ILE A 23 -7.99 -2.37 18.27
C ILE A 23 -7.00 -2.60 17.12
N LEU A 24 -7.44 -3.28 16.06
CA LEU A 24 -6.58 -3.60 14.91
C LEU A 24 -6.03 -2.34 14.20
N PRO A 25 -6.87 -1.38 13.76
CA PRO A 25 -6.38 -0.14 13.15
C PRO A 25 -5.63 0.74 14.14
N PHE A 26 -5.99 0.74 15.44
CA PHE A 26 -5.22 1.42 16.47
C PHE A 26 -3.76 0.95 16.50
N PHE A 27 -3.52 -0.36 16.57
CA PHE A 27 -2.16 -0.91 16.55
C PHE A 27 -1.46 -0.68 15.22
N LEU A 28 -2.19 -0.67 14.10
CA LEU A 28 -1.63 -0.36 12.80
C LEU A 28 -1.07 1.07 12.75
N PHE A 29 -1.88 2.08 13.08
CA PHE A 29 -1.43 3.48 13.13
C PHE A 29 -0.35 3.68 14.20
N PHE A 30 -0.60 3.11 15.39
CA PHE A 30 0.37 2.58 16.33
C PHE A 30 1.81 2.46 15.83
N ILE A 31 2.02 1.31 15.20
CA ILE A 31 3.30 0.79 14.77
C ILE A 31 3.88 1.66 13.65
N VAL A 32 3.05 2.09 12.69
CA VAL A 32 3.51 2.90 11.57
C VAL A 32 4.07 4.24 12.05
N LEU A 33 3.33 4.96 12.90
CA LEU A 33 3.78 6.23 13.48
C LEU A 33 4.98 6.03 14.40
N PHE A 34 4.96 4.97 15.22
CA PHE A 34 6.06 4.69 16.13
C PHE A 34 7.37 4.39 15.38
N ILE A 35 7.32 3.56 14.35
CA ILE A 35 8.49 3.27 13.51
C ILE A 35 8.94 4.53 12.78
N GLY A 36 8.01 5.30 12.20
CA GLY A 36 8.33 6.55 11.52
C GLY A 36 9.04 7.55 12.44
N LEU A 37 8.45 7.83 13.60
CA LEU A 37 8.99 8.79 14.56
C LEU A 37 10.29 8.31 15.21
N SER A 38 10.38 7.03 15.58
CA SER A 38 11.60 6.47 16.19
C SER A 38 12.80 6.39 15.24
N ARG A 39 12.56 6.41 13.92
CA ARG A 39 13.63 6.48 12.91
C ARG A 39 14.11 7.91 12.67
N THR A 40 13.30 8.92 13.00
CA THR A 40 13.76 10.31 12.95
C THR A 40 14.62 10.58 14.18
N ASN A 41 15.85 11.07 13.99
CA ASN A 41 16.78 11.37 15.09
C ASN A 41 16.34 12.61 15.93
N ILE A 42 15.07 12.99 15.82
CA ILE A 42 14.45 14.19 16.40
C ILE A 42 13.89 13.87 17.80
N MET A 43 13.43 12.64 18.04
CA MET A 43 12.82 12.24 19.32
C MET A 43 13.46 10.99 19.90
N ARG A 44 13.47 10.91 21.24
CA ARG A 44 13.85 9.68 21.95
C ARG A 44 12.74 8.62 21.79
N ARG A 45 13.10 7.34 21.85
CA ARG A 45 12.18 6.20 21.65
C ARG A 45 10.94 6.25 22.56
N ASN A 46 11.10 6.67 23.81
CA ASN A 46 10.00 6.84 24.76
C ASN A 46 9.04 7.97 24.36
N GLN A 47 9.56 9.10 23.88
CA GLN A 47 8.74 10.22 23.38
C GLN A 47 7.99 9.82 22.10
N ALA A 48 8.68 9.15 21.17
CA ALA A 48 8.05 8.63 19.95
C ALA A 48 6.89 7.67 20.26
N ALA A 49 7.05 6.79 21.27
CA ALA A 49 5.98 5.89 21.71
C ALA A 49 4.75 6.66 22.21
N VAL A 50 4.94 7.63 23.12
CA VAL A 50 3.85 8.44 23.68
C VAL A 50 3.12 9.23 22.59
N VAL A 51 3.86 9.90 21.71
CA VAL A 51 3.27 10.68 20.60
C VAL A 51 2.48 9.78 19.66
N SER A 52 3.00 8.59 19.33
CA SER A 52 2.31 7.64 18.46
C SER A 52 1.02 7.11 19.08
N VAL A 53 1.00 6.88 20.40
CA VAL A 53 -0.22 6.47 21.12
C VAL A 53 -1.28 7.57 21.06
N ILE A 54 -0.89 8.83 21.29
CA ILE A 54 -1.82 9.97 21.24
C ILE A 54 -2.38 10.13 19.82
N LEU A 55 -1.53 10.11 18.79
CA LEU A 55 -1.95 10.28 17.41
C LEU A 55 -2.85 9.13 16.92
N SER A 56 -2.54 7.89 17.30
CA SER A 56 -3.38 6.74 16.96
C SER A 56 -4.73 6.79 17.68
N LEU A 57 -4.77 7.20 18.95
CA LEU A 57 -6.03 7.45 19.66
C LEU A 57 -6.88 8.54 19.01
N ILE A 58 -6.27 9.69 18.65
CA ILE A 58 -6.98 10.78 17.95
C ILE A 58 -7.54 10.31 16.60
N THR A 59 -6.84 9.41 15.92
CA THR A 59 -7.27 8.88 14.61
C THR A 59 -8.45 7.91 14.74
N VAL A 60 -8.46 7.09 15.79
CA VAL A 60 -9.45 6.02 15.99
C VAL A 60 -10.66 6.50 16.82
N ALA A 61 -10.51 7.52 17.67
CA ALA A 61 -11.60 8.03 18.50
C ALA A 61 -12.85 8.44 17.69
N PRO A 62 -12.73 9.14 16.54
CA PRO A 62 -13.88 9.52 15.73
C PRO A 62 -14.71 8.33 15.25
N HIS A 63 -14.08 7.18 15.00
CA HIS A 63 -14.75 5.93 14.61
C HIS A 63 -15.65 5.39 15.73
N VAL A 64 -15.14 5.39 16.97
CA VAL A 64 -15.89 4.91 18.15
C VAL A 64 -17.01 5.87 18.54
N THR A 65 -16.77 7.17 18.38
CA THR A 65 -17.77 8.22 18.68
C THR A 65 -18.77 8.46 17.55
N GLU A 66 -18.62 7.78 16.41
CA GLU A 66 -19.43 7.97 15.20
C GLU A 66 -19.50 9.43 14.72
N THR A 67 -18.44 10.21 14.98
CA THR A 67 -18.39 11.63 14.61
C THR A 67 -17.98 11.84 13.16
N TYR A 68 -17.31 10.86 12.53
CA TYR A 68 -17.02 10.89 11.10
C TYR A 68 -18.04 10.09 10.31
N SER A 69 -18.46 10.64 9.17
CA SER A 69 -19.23 9.88 8.20
C SER A 69 -18.37 8.77 7.61
N THR A 70 -19.03 7.70 7.15
CA THR A 70 -18.40 6.49 6.61
C THR A 70 -17.35 6.76 5.52
N CYS A 71 -17.40 7.93 4.87
CA CYS A 71 -16.47 8.35 3.82
C CYS A 71 -15.14 8.93 4.30
N TYR A 72 -15.13 9.54 5.48
CA TYR A 72 -13.96 10.23 6.00
C TYR A 72 -13.36 9.53 7.21
N ASP A 73 -13.97 8.42 7.62
CA ASP A 73 -13.49 7.61 8.73
C ASP A 73 -12.24 6.80 8.31
N PRO A 74 -11.06 7.11 8.89
CA PRO A 74 -9.82 6.41 8.56
C PRO A 74 -9.87 4.91 8.89
N VAL A 75 -10.61 4.51 9.93
CA VAL A 75 -10.71 3.11 10.35
C VAL A 75 -11.48 2.30 9.33
N VAL A 76 -12.64 2.83 8.90
CA VAL A 76 -13.45 2.20 7.86
C VAL A 76 -12.66 2.10 6.56
N LEU A 77 -11.93 3.16 6.19
CA LEU A 77 -11.09 3.16 4.99
C LEU A 77 -10.01 2.08 5.04
N VAL A 78 -9.31 1.94 6.18
CA VAL A 78 -8.29 0.90 6.36
C VAL A 78 -8.91 -0.50 6.30
N ASN A 79 -10.01 -0.73 7.00
CA ASN A 79 -10.69 -2.03 7.02
C ASN A 79 -11.17 -2.46 5.62
N ASN A 80 -11.66 -1.50 4.82
CA ASN A 80 -12.07 -1.76 3.44
C ASN A 80 -10.89 -1.93 2.48
N ALA A 81 -9.75 -1.28 2.75
CA ALA A 81 -8.56 -1.39 1.92
C ALA A 81 -7.72 -2.64 2.23
N MET A 82 -7.76 -3.16 3.46
CA MET A 82 -6.94 -4.30 3.89
C MET A 82 -7.07 -5.56 3.00
N PRO A 83 -8.28 -6.01 2.61
CA PRO A 83 -8.43 -7.17 1.72
C PRO A 83 -7.72 -6.98 0.38
N GLN A 84 -7.76 -5.76 -0.17
CA GLN A 84 -7.14 -5.42 -1.45
C GLN A 84 -5.61 -5.45 -1.36
N PHE A 85 -5.06 -4.90 -0.28
CA PHE A 85 -3.62 -5.01 0.01
C PHE A 85 -3.17 -6.46 0.23
N GLY A 86 -4.00 -7.28 0.89
CA GLY A 86 -3.73 -8.71 1.06
C GLY A 86 -3.60 -9.44 -0.29
N LEU A 87 -4.57 -9.24 -1.18
CA LEU A 87 -4.53 -9.80 -2.53
C LEU A 87 -3.32 -9.30 -3.33
N MET A 88 -2.98 -8.02 -3.21
CA MET A 88 -1.80 -7.44 -3.85
C MET A 88 -0.51 -8.11 -3.37
N ILE A 89 -0.35 -8.27 -2.06
CA ILE A 89 0.82 -8.92 -1.47
C ILE A 89 0.91 -10.37 -1.96
N ILE A 90 -0.19 -11.13 -1.95
CA ILE A 90 -0.23 -12.50 -2.46
C ILE A 90 0.16 -12.57 -3.95
N ALA A 91 -0.37 -11.67 -4.77
CA ALA A 91 -0.03 -11.59 -6.19
C ALA A 91 1.46 -11.29 -6.41
N LEU A 92 2.02 -10.36 -5.61
CA LEU A 92 3.44 -10.03 -5.66
C LEU A 92 4.32 -11.21 -5.23
N PHE A 93 3.98 -11.91 -4.15
CA PHE A 93 4.69 -13.12 -3.72
C PHE A 93 4.62 -14.21 -4.79
N THR A 94 3.46 -14.40 -5.41
CA THR A 94 3.26 -15.37 -6.48
C THR A 94 4.16 -15.05 -7.68
N LEU A 95 4.24 -13.78 -8.10
CA LEU A 95 5.14 -13.32 -9.15
C LEU A 95 6.61 -13.61 -8.79
N ILE A 96 7.04 -13.25 -7.57
CA ILE A 96 8.42 -13.48 -7.11
C ILE A 96 8.74 -14.97 -7.11
N LEU A 97 7.82 -15.82 -6.63
CA LEU A 97 8.01 -17.27 -6.63
C LEU A 97 8.13 -17.83 -8.05
N ILE A 98 7.27 -17.41 -8.97
CA ILE A 98 7.35 -17.85 -10.38
C ILE A 98 8.71 -17.46 -10.96
N LEU A 99 9.13 -16.20 -10.81
CA LEU A 99 10.43 -15.72 -11.31
C LEU A 99 11.60 -16.47 -10.67
N PHE A 100 11.54 -16.76 -9.38
CA PHE A 100 12.57 -17.49 -8.65
C PHE A 100 12.69 -18.94 -9.12
N PHE A 101 11.58 -19.69 -9.20
CA PHE A 101 11.58 -21.07 -9.66
C PHE A 101 11.99 -21.20 -11.13
N VAL A 102 11.56 -20.26 -11.96
CA VAL A 102 11.94 -20.15 -13.37
C VAL A 102 13.44 -19.84 -13.53
N GLY A 103 13.97 -18.92 -12.73
CA GLY A 103 15.38 -18.50 -12.82
C GLY A 103 16.38 -19.58 -12.44
N ILE A 104 15.98 -20.56 -11.64
CA ILE A 104 16.88 -21.62 -11.12
C ILE A 104 17.00 -22.81 -12.08
N ARG A 105 15.99 -23.09 -12.92
CA ARG A 105 15.96 -24.28 -13.78
C ARG A 105 15.98 -23.88 -15.25
N GLY A 106 17.15 -23.45 -15.73
CA GLY A 106 17.39 -23.07 -17.12
C GLY A 106 17.07 -24.21 -18.08
N GLY A 107 15.96 -24.09 -18.81
CA GLY A 107 15.55 -25.04 -19.85
C GLY A 107 14.45 -24.53 -20.78
N PHE A 108 13.68 -23.50 -20.39
CA PHE A 108 12.69 -22.85 -21.27
C PHE A 108 13.30 -21.65 -22.03
N SER A 109 12.76 -21.42 -23.23
CA SER A 109 13.08 -20.26 -24.08
C SER A 109 12.79 -18.95 -23.35
N ASN A 110 13.73 -18.00 -23.43
CA ASN A 110 13.62 -16.65 -22.86
C ASN A 110 12.31 -15.93 -23.23
N PHE A 111 11.67 -16.31 -24.33
CA PHE A 111 10.39 -15.79 -24.78
C PHE A 111 9.22 -16.13 -23.84
N VAL A 112 9.17 -17.36 -23.32
CA VAL A 112 8.09 -17.82 -22.42
C VAL A 112 8.14 -17.09 -21.09
N TYR A 113 9.34 -16.80 -20.59
CA TYR A 113 9.55 -16.03 -19.36
C TYR A 113 9.13 -14.57 -19.51
N GLY A 114 9.40 -13.97 -20.67
CA GLY A 114 8.87 -12.65 -21.04
C GLY A 114 7.35 -12.61 -21.01
N LEU A 115 6.68 -13.61 -21.60
CA LEU A 115 5.22 -13.66 -21.64
C LEU A 115 4.57 -13.81 -20.26
N ILE A 116 5.15 -14.67 -19.40
CA ILE A 116 4.65 -14.89 -18.03
C ILE A 116 4.83 -13.64 -17.17
N SER A 117 5.99 -12.97 -17.27
CA SER A 117 6.22 -11.73 -16.52
C SER A 117 5.27 -10.60 -16.94
N ILE A 118 5.01 -10.44 -18.24
CA ILE A 118 4.05 -9.46 -18.76
C ILE A 118 2.62 -9.80 -18.28
N GLY A 119 2.22 -11.07 -18.33
CA GLY A 119 0.90 -11.52 -17.87
C GLY A 119 0.68 -11.26 -16.38
N ALA A 120 1.67 -11.56 -15.55
CA ALA A 120 1.59 -11.30 -14.11
C ALA A 120 1.62 -9.80 -13.77
N PHE A 121 2.38 -9.00 -14.52
CA PHE A 121 2.34 -7.55 -14.40
C PHE A 121 0.95 -6.99 -14.77
N GLY A 122 0.35 -7.50 -15.85
CA GLY A 122 -1.02 -7.17 -16.26
C GLY A 122 -2.06 -7.56 -15.21
N PHE A 123 -1.90 -8.71 -14.55
CA PHE A 123 -2.78 -9.16 -13.47
C PHE A 123 -2.71 -8.26 -12.22
N ILE A 124 -1.51 -7.80 -11.85
CA ILE A 124 -1.33 -6.85 -10.76
C ILE A 124 -2.03 -5.53 -11.10
N ILE A 125 -1.80 -4.97 -12.30
CA ILE A 125 -2.48 -3.76 -12.76
C ILE A 125 -3.99 -3.96 -12.74
N TYR A 126 -4.50 -5.05 -13.31
CA TYR A 126 -5.93 -5.36 -13.32
C TYR A 126 -6.53 -5.41 -11.91
N SER A 127 -5.82 -5.99 -10.94
CA SER A 127 -6.27 -6.04 -9.55
C SER A 127 -6.43 -4.65 -8.93
N PHE A 128 -5.55 -3.69 -9.26
CA PHE A 128 -5.69 -2.29 -8.83
C PHE A 128 -6.90 -1.58 -9.45
N PHE A 129 -7.22 -1.87 -10.71
CA PHE A 129 -8.35 -1.26 -11.40
C PHE A 129 -9.69 -1.89 -10.97
N SER A 130 -9.73 -3.21 -10.75
CA SER A 130 -10.93 -3.92 -10.30
C SER A 130 -11.28 -3.62 -8.84
N ALA A 131 -10.28 -3.34 -8.00
CA ALA A 131 -10.48 -2.99 -6.59
C ALA A 131 -11.25 -1.69 -6.36
N LYS A 132 -11.33 -0.80 -7.37
CA LYS A 132 -11.95 0.53 -7.26
C LYS A 132 -13.37 0.63 -7.80
N SER A 133 -13.84 -0.33 -8.60
CA SER A 133 -15.01 -0.10 -9.47
C SER A 133 -16.38 -0.21 -8.78
N GLY A 134 -16.49 -0.92 -7.65
CA GLY A 134 -17.78 -1.15 -6.98
C GLY A 134 -17.94 -0.41 -5.65
N TYR A 135 -17.03 -0.66 -4.71
CA TYR A 135 -17.30 -0.34 -3.30
C TYR A 135 -17.26 1.16 -2.95
N TYR A 136 -16.34 1.92 -3.53
CA TYR A 136 -16.18 3.35 -3.19
C TYR A 136 -17.19 4.27 -3.87
N ARG A 137 -17.82 3.83 -4.97
CA ARG A 137 -18.79 4.65 -5.72
C ARG A 137 -20.13 4.77 -5.00
N ASP A 138 -20.52 3.72 -4.28
CA ASP A 138 -21.83 3.64 -3.61
C ASP A 138 -21.80 4.22 -2.19
N LEU A 139 -20.65 4.13 -1.50
CA LEU A 139 -20.49 4.62 -0.13
C LEU A 139 -20.21 6.13 -0.07
N CYS A 140 -19.58 6.70 -1.11
CA CYS A 140 -19.15 8.10 -1.11
C CYS A 140 -19.48 8.81 -2.42
N PRO A 141 -20.52 9.66 -2.46
CA PRO A 141 -20.63 10.65 -3.53
C PRO A 141 -19.35 11.49 -3.53
N ALA A 142 -18.80 11.74 -4.72
CA ALA A 142 -17.47 12.32 -4.90
C ALA A 142 -17.22 13.51 -3.95
N PRO A 143 -16.07 13.54 -3.25
CA PRO A 143 -15.77 14.63 -2.31
C PRO A 143 -15.85 15.97 -3.03
N PRO A 144 -16.27 17.06 -2.34
CA PRO A 144 -16.20 18.40 -2.90
C PRO A 144 -14.79 18.68 -3.40
N GLN A 145 -14.73 19.34 -4.55
CA GLN A 145 -13.69 19.31 -5.59
C GLN A 145 -12.34 19.92 -5.18
N PHE A 146 -11.80 19.61 -4.00
CA PHE A 146 -10.58 20.24 -3.47
C PHE A 146 -9.35 20.01 -4.35
N PHE A 147 -9.33 18.97 -5.19
CA PHE A 147 -8.32 18.78 -6.24
C PHE A 147 -8.92 18.08 -7.47
N PRO A 148 -9.51 18.81 -8.44
CA PRO A 148 -10.14 18.20 -9.62
C PRO A 148 -9.14 17.37 -10.44
N LEU A 149 -7.87 17.79 -10.46
CA LEU A 149 -6.80 17.13 -11.18
C LEU A 149 -6.37 15.80 -10.52
N LEU A 150 -6.37 15.73 -9.18
CA LEU A 150 -6.10 14.48 -8.46
C LEU A 150 -7.30 13.53 -8.48
N GLY A 151 -8.52 14.08 -8.45
CA GLY A 151 -9.77 13.30 -8.59
C GLY A 151 -9.79 12.48 -9.87
N GLU A 152 -9.55 13.11 -11.02
CA GLU A 152 -9.49 12.38 -12.30
C GLU A 152 -8.35 11.36 -12.35
N LEU A 153 -7.17 11.68 -11.80
CA LEU A 153 -6.01 10.78 -11.82
C LEU A 153 -6.18 9.57 -10.90
N VAL A 154 -6.91 9.73 -9.79
CA VAL A 154 -7.25 8.66 -8.85
C VAL A 154 -8.40 7.81 -9.40
N GLU A 155 -9.40 8.43 -10.03
CA GLU A 155 -10.54 7.77 -10.69
C GLU A 155 -10.09 6.92 -11.87
N LYS A 156 -9.22 7.46 -12.72
CA LYS A 156 -8.67 6.78 -13.90
C LYS A 156 -7.49 5.86 -13.58
N GLY A 157 -7.10 5.71 -12.31
CA GLY A 157 -6.04 4.78 -11.87
C GLY A 157 -4.59 5.16 -12.21
N TRP A 158 -4.37 6.26 -12.95
CA TRP A 158 -3.03 6.75 -13.34
C TRP A 158 -2.12 7.02 -12.15
N LEU A 159 -2.69 7.44 -11.02
CA LEU A 159 -1.91 7.76 -9.82
C LEU A 159 -1.25 6.50 -9.22
N ALA A 160 -1.93 5.36 -9.23
CA ALA A 160 -1.35 4.08 -8.79
C ALA A 160 -0.25 3.62 -9.75
N ILE A 161 -0.46 3.78 -11.06
CA ILE A 161 0.55 3.49 -12.09
C ILE A 161 1.80 4.37 -11.89
N LEU A 162 1.64 5.67 -11.64
CA LEU A 162 2.74 6.58 -11.36
C LEU A 162 3.53 6.18 -10.11
N ILE A 163 2.85 5.81 -9.02
CA ILE A 163 3.50 5.34 -7.80
C ILE A 163 4.30 4.06 -8.06
N ILE A 164 3.73 3.10 -8.79
CA ILE A 164 4.42 1.85 -9.14
C ILE A 164 5.65 2.14 -10.02
N ILE A 165 5.53 3.04 -11.00
CA ILE A 165 6.66 3.46 -11.86
C ILE A 165 7.75 4.13 -11.04
N ILE A 166 7.39 4.99 -10.09
CA ILE A 166 8.34 5.66 -9.19
C ILE A 166 9.06 4.64 -8.30
N ILE A 167 8.33 3.70 -7.69
CA ILE A 167 8.92 2.65 -6.86
C ILE A 167 9.83 1.76 -7.70
N ALA A 168 9.39 1.33 -8.88
CA ALA A 168 10.19 0.51 -9.79
C ALA A 168 11.47 1.25 -10.23
N TRP A 169 11.37 2.54 -10.57
CA TRP A 169 12.53 3.37 -10.90
C TRP A 169 13.51 3.49 -9.72
N LEU A 170 12.99 3.66 -8.50
CA LEU A 170 13.79 3.77 -7.29
C LEU A 170 14.52 2.45 -6.97
N LEU A 171 13.84 1.31 -7.14
CA LEU A 171 14.44 -0.02 -6.97
C LEU A 171 15.54 -0.28 -8.00
N ILE A 172 15.32 0.06 -9.27
CA ILE A 172 16.35 -0.07 -10.32
C ILE A 172 17.56 0.81 -10.00
N ARG A 173 17.34 2.03 -9.52
CA ARG A 173 18.42 2.94 -9.12
C ARG A 173 19.21 2.40 -7.93
N TYR A 174 18.53 1.83 -6.93
CA TYR A 174 19.16 1.22 -5.77
C TYR A 174 20.01 0.00 -6.16
N MET A 175 19.49 -0.88 -7.01
CA MET A 175 20.20 -2.06 -7.52
C MET A 175 21.44 -1.69 -8.34
N ARG A 176 21.37 -0.63 -9.17
CA ARG A 176 22.55 -0.14 -9.92
C ARG A 176 23.58 0.54 -9.02
N GLY A 177 23.15 1.18 -7.93
CA GLY A 177 24.04 1.82 -6.96
C GLY A 177 24.77 0.84 -6.04
N ALA A 178 24.21 -0.34 -5.77
CA ALA A 178 24.78 -1.34 -4.87
C ALA A 178 25.92 -2.20 -5.50
N GLY A 179 26.08 -2.18 -6.83
CA GLY A 179 27.06 -3.01 -7.54
C GLY A 179 28.32 -2.30 -8.06
N GLY A 180 28.47 -0.99 -7.82
CA GLY A 180 29.48 -0.15 -8.48
C GLY A 180 30.71 0.20 -7.64
N GLY A 181 31.33 -0.77 -6.98
CA GLY A 181 32.43 -0.49 -6.04
C GLY A 181 33.50 -1.57 -5.90
N VAL A 182 33.91 -2.25 -6.97
CA VAL A 182 35.13 -3.09 -6.94
C VAL A 182 35.84 -3.04 -8.29
N GLY A 183 37.11 -2.62 -8.29
CA GLY A 183 38.08 -3.01 -9.32
C GLY A 183 38.72 -1.86 -10.09
N GLY A 184 39.62 -1.10 -9.45
CA GLY A 184 40.48 -0.12 -10.11
C GLY A 184 41.80 0.12 -9.37
N GLY A 185 42.35 -0.89 -8.69
CA GLY A 185 43.67 -0.84 -8.08
C GLY A 185 44.73 -1.36 -9.05
N ALA A 186 45.20 -0.51 -9.95
CA ALA A 186 46.27 -0.84 -10.88
C ALA A 186 47.63 -0.38 -10.32
N GLY A 187 48.54 -1.35 -10.15
CA GLY A 187 49.94 -1.21 -10.56
C GLY A 187 50.92 -0.57 -9.58
N GLY A 188 51.20 -1.24 -8.46
CA GLY A 188 52.44 -1.04 -7.69
C GLY A 188 53.42 -2.18 -7.98
N GLY A 189 54.37 -1.96 -8.90
CA GLY A 189 55.42 -2.92 -9.24
C GLY A 189 56.77 -2.22 -9.35
N GLY A 190 57.39 -1.93 -8.20
CA GLY A 190 58.77 -1.44 -8.12
C GLY A 190 59.74 -2.61 -8.26
N GLY A 191 60.63 -2.55 -9.25
CA GLY A 191 61.75 -3.45 -9.44
C GLY A 191 63.05 -2.83 -8.91
N HIS A 192 63.76 -3.57 -8.06
CA HIS A 192 65.19 -3.42 -7.78
C HIS A 192 65.78 -4.83 -7.61
N PRO A 193 66.87 -5.13 -8.32
CA PRO A 193 68.07 -5.69 -7.68
C PRO A 193 69.21 -4.66 -7.60
#